data_AF-A0A959BRR6-F1
#
_entry.id   AF-A0A959BRR6-F1
#
_cell.length_a   1.000
_cell.length_b   1.000
_cell.length_c   1.000
_cell.angle_alpha   90.00
_cell.angle_beta   90.00
_cell.angle_gamma   90.00
#
_symmetry.space_group_name_H-M   'P 1'
#
loop_
_entity.id
_entity.type
_entity.pdbx_description
1 polymer ?
#
loop_
_entity_poly.entity_id
_entity_poly.type
_entity_poly.pdbx_seq_one_letter_code
_entity_poly.pdbx_strand_id
1 'polypeptide(L)' 'MRIRKKYAMGEGKYYFTIKSVPNNITIFRKSKEAAVSAFKKYKKAGKEIEWLGKWNGKEFTENNVPAAVSA' A
#
# COMPACT_ATOMS: atom_id res chain seq x y z
N MET A 1 -11.84 -29.76 -0.63
CA MET A 1 -12.06 -28.37 -0.18
C MET A 1 -10.83 -27.53 -0.56
N ARG A 2 -10.91 -26.66 -1.58
CA ARG A 2 -9.80 -25.73 -1.89
C ARG A 2 -9.68 -24.77 -0.70
N ILE A 3 -8.67 -24.98 0.14
CA ILE A 3 -8.31 -24.03 1.20
C ILE A 3 -7.91 -22.76 0.46
N ARG A 4 -8.86 -21.83 0.30
CA ARG A 4 -8.56 -20.48 -0.14
C ARG A 4 -7.57 -19.97 0.90
N LYS A 5 -6.28 -19.94 0.56
CA LYS A 5 -5.25 -19.30 1.38
C LYS A 5 -5.79 -17.91 1.67
N LYS A 6 -6.32 -17.69 2.87
CA LYS A 6 -6.67 -16.35 3.32
C LYS A 6 -5.33 -15.63 3.24
N TYR A 7 -5.20 -14.70 2.31
CA TYR A 7 -4.06 -13.80 2.25
C TYR A 7 -4.15 -12.97 3.52
N ALA A 8 -3.67 -13.53 4.63
CA ALA A 8 -3.60 -12.85 5.89
C ALA A 8 -2.65 -11.69 5.63
N MET A 9 -3.24 -10.49 5.54
CA MET A 9 -2.47 -9.27 5.46
C MET A 9 -1.51 -9.31 6.63
N GLY A 10 -0.22 -9.38 6.33
CA GLY A 10 0.79 -9.45 7.37
C GLY A 10 0.72 -8.18 8.19
N GLU A 11 0.51 -8.35 9.49
CA GLU A 11 0.58 -7.29 10.47
C GLU A 11 1.94 -6.59 10.41
N GLY A 12 1.95 -5.29 10.65
CA GLY A 12 3.16 -4.48 10.62
C GLY A 12 3.61 -4.03 9.24
N LYS A 13 2.94 -4.44 8.16
CA LYS A 13 3.30 -4.09 6.79
C LYS A 13 2.50 -2.88 6.30
N TYR A 14 3.12 -2.07 5.45
CA TYR A 14 2.51 -0.92 4.79
C TYR A 14 1.92 -1.35 3.45
N TYR A 15 0.67 -0.97 3.20
CA TYR A 15 -0.08 -1.30 2.00
C TYR A 15 -0.42 -0.03 1.22
N PHE A 16 -0.40 -0.17 -0.10
CA PHE A 16 -0.87 0.84 -1.03
C PHE A 16 -1.40 0.15 -2.28
N THR A 17 -2.41 0.73 -2.90
CA THR A 17 -3.08 0.19 -4.06
C THR A 17 -2.83 1.08 -5.26
N ILE A 18 -2.36 0.51 -6.35
CA ILE A 18 -2.23 1.21 -7.62
C ILE A 18 -3.51 0.93 -8.41
N LYS A 19 -4.28 1.97 -8.72
CA LYS A 19 -5.42 1.86 -9.65
C LYS A 19 -4.84 1.73 -11.05
N SER A 20 -4.91 0.53 -11.59
CA SER A 20 -4.50 0.21 -12.95
C SER A 20 -5.71 -0.42 -13.63
N VAL A 21 -6.00 0.01 -14.86
CA VAL A 21 -7.03 -0.63 -15.68
C VAL A 21 -6.40 -1.88 -16.32
N PRO A 22 -7.03 -3.07 -16.30
CA PRO A 22 -8.37 -3.39 -15.78
C PRO A 22 -8.43 -3.83 -14.30
N ASN A 23 -7.30 -4.05 -13.62
CA ASN A 23 -7.27 -4.54 -12.23
C ASN A 23 -6.35 -3.71 -11.32
N ASN A 24 -6.87 -3.31 -10.17
CA ASN A 24 -6.11 -2.66 -9.11
C ASN A 24 -5.03 -3.59 -8.54
N ILE A 25 -3.84 -3.04 -8.31
CA ILE A 25 -2.68 -3.79 -7.80
C ILE A 25 -2.40 -3.33 -6.38
N THR A 26 -2.71 -4.19 -5.39
CA THR A 26 -2.35 -3.93 -3.99
C THR A 26 -0.93 -4.42 -3.72
N ILE A 27 -0.05 -3.51 -3.33
CA ILE A 27 1.34 -3.80 -2.99
C ILE A 27 1.53 -3.57 -1.50
N PHE A 28 2.30 -4.45 -0.86
CA PHE A 28 2.73 -4.27 0.51
C PHE A 28 4.25 -4.22 0.63
N ARG A 29 4.74 -3.50 1.64
CA ARG A 29 6.15 -3.42 2.01
C ARG A 29 6.30 -3.55 3.52
N LYS A 30 7.40 -4.17 3.96
CA LYS A 30 7.69 -4.35 5.40
C LYS A 30 8.10 -3.02 6.06
N SER A 31 8.90 -2.20 5.36
CA SER A 31 9.41 -0.94 5.88
C SER A 31 8.63 0.26 5.35
N LYS A 32 8.39 1.25 6.22
CA LYS A 32 7.74 2.52 5.87
C LYS A 32 8.47 3.24 4.75
N GLU A 33 9.79 3.37 4.87
CA GLU A 33 10.63 4.05 3.88
C GLU A 33 10.55 3.41 2.50
N ALA A 34 10.60 2.07 2.43
CA ALA A 34 10.45 1.33 1.19
C ALA A 34 9.05 1.50 0.57
N ALA A 35 8.02 1.54 1.40
CA ALA A 35 6.64 1.78 0.99
C ALA A 35 6.45 3.20 0.42
N VAL A 36 6.97 4.20 1.12
CA VAL A 36 6.92 5.62 0.71
C VAL A 36 7.72 5.83 -0.57
N SER A 37 8.93 5.24 -0.69
CA SER A 37 9.75 5.34 -1.89
C SER A 37 9.05 4.72 -3.10
N ALA A 38 8.45 3.53 -2.94
CA ALA A 38 7.65 2.91 -3.98
C ALA A 38 6.44 3.77 -4.34
N PHE A 39 5.71 4.28 -3.35
CA PHE A 39 4.56 5.15 -3.56
C PHE A 39 4.92 6.39 -4.38
N LYS A 40 6.02 7.06 -4.02
CA LYS A 40 6.55 8.21 -4.76
C LYS A 40 6.95 7.85 -6.20
N LYS A 41 7.58 6.70 -6.41
CA LYS A 41 7.95 6.23 -7.77
C LYS A 41 6.72 6.05 -8.65
N TYR A 42 5.68 5.40 -8.14
CA TYR A 42 4.44 5.19 -8.90
C TYR A 42 3.66 6.48 -9.13
N LYS A 43 3.61 7.37 -8.12
CA LYS A 43 3.02 8.70 -8.25
C LYS A 43 3.77 9.53 -9.31
N LYS A 44 5.10 9.50 -9.30
CA LYS A 44 5.95 10.19 -10.30
C LYS A 44 5.78 9.59 -11.70
N ALA A 45 5.50 8.29 -11.80
CA ALA A 45 5.18 7.62 -13.06
C ALA A 45 3.78 7.98 -13.61
N GLY A 46 3.02 8.86 -12.94
CA GLY A 46 1.67 9.27 -13.37
C GLY A 46 0.61 8.19 -13.14
N LYS A 47 0.89 7.16 -12.35
CA LYS A 47 -0.11 6.15 -12.00
C LYS A 47 -0.96 6.64 -10.85
N GLU A 48 -2.26 6.38 -10.93
CA GLU A 48 -3.15 6.54 -9.78
C GLU A 48 -2.77 5.53 -8.70
N ILE A 49 -2.33 6.04 -7.56
CA ILE A 49 -1.89 5.24 -6.42
C ILE A 49 -2.52 5.79 -5.14
N GLU A 50 -3.07 4.89 -4.35
CA GLU A 50 -3.83 5.15 -3.14
C GLU A 50 -3.11 4.52 -1.95
N TRP A 51 -2.77 5.34 -0.96
CA TRP A 51 -2.09 4.87 0.24
C TRP A 51 -3.11 4.35 1.25
N LEU A 52 -2.99 3.08 1.63
CA LEU A 52 -3.89 2.48 2.61
C LEU A 52 -3.37 2.68 4.03
N GLY A 53 -2.06 2.53 4.24
CA GLY A 53 -1.42 2.64 5.56
C GLY A 53 -0.83 1.32 6.04
N LYS A 54 -0.47 1.25 7.31
CA LYS A 54 0.07 0.06 7.97
C LYS A 54 -1.06 -0.84 8.44
N TRP A 55 -1.05 -2.10 8.03
CA TRP A 55 -1.99 -3.07 8.56
C TRP A 55 -1.57 -3.51 9.95
N ASN A 56 -2.44 -3.29 10.94
CA ASN A 56 -2.20 -3.70 12.33
C ASN A 56 -2.94 -5.01 12.69
N GLY A 57 -3.19 -5.88 11.71
CA GLY A 57 -3.91 -7.15 11.93
C GLY A 57 -5.43 -7.01 11.89
N LYS A 58 -5.95 -5.84 12.27
CA LYS A 58 -7.39 -5.55 12.35
C LYS A 58 -7.85 -4.40 11.45
N GLU A 59 -7.04 -3.35 11.36
CA GLU A 59 -7.34 -2.13 10.62
C GLU A 59 -6.06 -1.48 10.08
N PHE A 60 -6.20 -0.51 9.18
CA PHE A 60 -5.08 0.28 8.69
C PHE A 60 -4.79 1.44 9.65
N THR A 61 -3.73 1.29 10.44
CA THR A 61 -3.15 2.37 11.23
C THR A 61 -2.12 3.12 10.37
N GLU A 62 -1.83 4.39 10.66
CA GLU A 62 -0.95 5.22 9.80
C GLU A 62 -1.46 5.41 8.34
N ASN A 63 -2.77 5.66 8.16
CA ASN A 63 -3.33 6.11 6.87
C ASN A 63 -2.86 7.52 6.46
N ASN A 64 -2.03 8.19 7.25
CA ASN A 64 -1.37 9.41 6.83
C ASN A 64 -0.61 9.13 5.53
N VAL A 65 -1.22 9.52 4.41
CA VAL A 65 -0.61 9.54 3.09
C VAL A 65 0.73 10.21 3.33
N PRO A 66 1.87 9.61 2.93
CA PRO A 66 3.14 10.27 3.04
C PRO A 66 3.02 11.52 2.18
N ALA A 67 2.63 12.60 2.84
CA ALA A 67 2.35 13.86 2.20
C ALA A 67 3.61 14.12 1.41
N ALA A 68 3.44 14.29 0.10
CA ALA A 68 4.39 15.09 -0.62
C ALA A 68 4.55 16.31 0.28
N VAL A 69 5.77 16.50 0.77
CA VAL A 69 6.20 17.76 1.33
C VAL A 69 5.93 18.74 0.19
N SER A 70 4.73 19.33 0.20
CA SER A 70 4.43 20.54 -0.54
C SER A 70 5.14 21.61 0.27
N ALA A 71 6.42 21.80 -0.06
CA ALA A 71 7.11 23.04 0.20
C ALA A 71 6.56 24.09 -0.76
#